data_AF-A0A7Y9LP22-F1
#
_entry.id   AF-A0A7Y9LP22-F1
#
_cell.length_a   1.000
_cell.length_b   1.000
_cell.length_c   1.000
_cell.angle_alpha   90.00
_cell.angle_beta   90.00
_cell.angle_gamma   90.00
#
_symmetry.space_group_name_H-M   'P 1'
#
loop_
_entity.id
_entity.type
_entity.pdbx_description
1 polymer ?
#
loop_
_entity_poly.entity_id
_entity_poly.type
_entity_poly.pdbx_seq_one_letter_code
_entity_poly.pdbx_strand_id
1 'polypeptide(L)' 'MKQIPNRFKLTLVATYRARQLAQGHAAKLDTKDKPTVTALREIAAGQTGLEMLKKVPT' A
#
# COMPACT_ATOMS: atom_id res chain seq x y z
N MET A 1 12.12 -11.81 -2.49
CA MET A 1 11.23 -10.67 -2.77
C MET A 1 9.85 -11.19 -3.15
N LYS A 2 8.85 -11.11 -2.27
CA LYS A 2 7.45 -11.48 -2.59
C LYS A 2 6.83 -10.35 -3.41
N GLN A 3 7.18 -10.27 -4.69
CA GLN A 3 6.54 -9.35 -5.62
C GLN A 3 5.09 -9.81 -5.78
N ILE A 4 4.14 -8.88 -5.65
CA ILE A 4 2.76 -9.14 -6.04
C ILE A 4 2.80 -9.46 -7.54
N PRO A 5 2.52 -10.72 -7.97
CA PRO A 5 2.74 -11.11 -9.36
C PRO A 5 1.77 -10.40 -10.32
N ASN A 6 0.63 -9.97 -9.80
CA ASN A 6 -0.40 -9.27 -10.56
C ASN A 6 -0.30 -7.75 -10.38
N ARG A 7 0.02 -7.05 -11.47
CA ARG A 7 0.19 -5.58 -11.49
C ARG A 7 -1.10 -4.83 -11.16
N PHE A 8 -2.27 -5.36 -11.52
CA PHE A 8 -3.56 -4.75 -11.13
C PHE A 8 -3.78 -4.82 -9.62
N LYS A 9 -3.45 -5.97 -9.01
CA LYS A 9 -3.52 -6.12 -7.54
C LYS A 9 -2.52 -5.21 -6.84
N LEU A 10 -1.33 -5.02 -7.41
CA LEU A 10 -0.35 -4.07 -6.89
C LEU A 10 -0.89 -2.64 -6.87
N THR A 11 -1.44 -2.17 -7.99
CA THR A 11 -2.03 -0.82 -8.07
C THR A 11 -3.19 -0.67 -7.09
N LEU A 12 -4.04 -1.69 -6.95
CA LEU A 12 -5.17 -1.67 -6.02
C LEU A 12 -4.73 -1.59 -4.55
N VAL A 13 -3.71 -2.35 -4.16
CA VAL A 13 -3.13 -2.26 -2.80
C VAL A 13 -2.49 -0.89 -2.58
N ALA A 14 -1.76 -0.38 -3.56
CA ALA A 14 -1.11 0.92 -3.48
C ALA A 14 -2.11 2.06 -3.33
N THR A 15 -3.18 2.08 -4.13
CA THR A 15 -4.23 3.11 -4.04
C THR A 15 -5.01 3.02 -2.74
N TYR A 16 -5.35 1.82 -2.29
CA TYR A 16 -6.05 1.61 -1.02
C TYR A 16 -5.21 2.08 0.17
N ARG A 17 -3.90 1.77 0.17
CA ARG A 17 -2.98 2.22 1.21
C ARG A 17 -2.73 3.73 1.15
N ALA A 18 -2.55 4.30 -0.04
CA ALA A 18 -2.41 5.74 -0.22
C ALA A 18 -3.64 6.50 0.33
N ARG A 19 -4.85 5.96 0.14
CA ARG A 19 -6.07 6.53 0.71
C ARG A 19 -6.07 6.51 2.24
N GLN A 20 -5.67 5.41 2.86
CA GLN A 20 -5.55 5.35 4.33
C GLN A 20 -4.56 6.39 4.87
N LEU A 21 -3.41 6.53 4.21
CA LEU A 21 -2.41 7.54 4.57
C LEU A 21 -2.95 8.96 4.40
N ALA A 22 -3.69 9.22 3.31
CA ALA A 22 -4.36 10.51 3.10
C ALA A 22 -5.45 10.80 4.15
N GLN A 23 -6.07 9.75 4.73
CA GLN A 23 -7.02 9.86 5.84
C GLN A 23 -6.34 10.06 7.21
N GLY A 24 -5.01 10.14 7.27
CA GLY A 24 -4.26 10.35 8.51
C GLY A 24 -3.91 9.06 9.27
N HIS A 25 -4.02 7.89 8.63
CA HIS A 25 -3.54 6.65 9.25
C HIS A 25 -2.02 6.66 9.36
N ALA A 26 -1.49 6.07 10.43
CA ALA A 26 -0.05 5.97 10.65
C ALA A 26 0.66 5.28 9.48
N ALA A 27 1.65 5.98 8.93
CA ALA A 27 2.61 5.40 7.99
C ALA A 27 3.52 4.44 8.75
N LYS A 28 3.73 3.23 8.21
CA LYS A 28 4.69 2.27 8.76
C LYS A 28 6.13 2.60 8.36
N LEU A 29 6.26 3.44 7.34
CA LEU A 29 7.52 3.97 6.83
C LEU A 29 7.43 5.49 6.86
N ASP A 30 8.29 6.12 7.66
CA ASP A 30 8.39 7.57 7.69
C ASP A 30 9.01 8.05 6.37
N THR A 31 8.23 8.78 5.59
CA THR A 31 8.69 9.37 4.34
C THR A 31 8.02 10.72 4.16
N LYS A 32 8.78 11.71 3.68
CA LYS A 32 8.27 13.06 3.35
C LYS A 32 7.52 13.14 2.01
N ASP A 33 7.38 12.02 1.32
CA ASP A 33 6.74 11.94 0.01
C ASP A 33 5.21 11.96 0.08
N LYS A 34 4.59 12.16 -1.09
CA LYS A 34 3.15 12.01 -1.28
C LYS A 34 2.68 10.61 -0.85
N PRO A 35 1.46 10.47 -0.33
CA PRO A 35 0.94 9.20 0.23
C PRO A 35 1.01 8.02 -0.76
N THR A 36 0.92 8.30 -2.07
CA THR A 36 1.04 7.29 -3.12
C THR A 36 2.44 6.68 -3.21
N VAL A 37 3.49 7.51 -3.02
CA VAL A 37 4.88 7.07 -3.05
C VAL A 37 5.22 6.32 -1.76
N THR A 38 4.71 6.80 -0.62
CA THR A 38 4.81 6.10 0.67
C THR A 38 4.22 4.70 0.59
N ALA A 39 3.01 4.57 0.02
CA ALA A 39 2.36 3.27 -0.16
C ALA A 39 3.18 2.31 -1.03
N LEU A 40 3.76 2.80 -2.13
CA LEU A 40 4.64 1.99 -2.99
C LEU A 40 5.93 1.57 -2.27
N ARG A 41 6.52 2.46 -1.45
CA ARG A 41 7.69 2.13 -0.63
C ARG A 41 7.37 1.11 0.45
N GLU A 42 6.22 1.22 1.12
CA GLU A 42 5.76 0.23 2.10
C GLU A 42 5.53 -1.15 1.46
N ILE A 43 5.02 -1.19 0.22
CA ILE A 43 4.86 -2.43 -0.56
C ILE A 43 6.23 -3.01 -0.94
N ALA A 44 7.17 -2.16 -1.39
CA ALA A 44 8.54 -2.59 -1.72
C ALA A 44 9.32 -3.10 -0.49
N ALA A 45 9.09 -2.50 0.68
CA ALA A 45 9.64 -2.91 1.97
C ALA A 45 8.95 -4.17 2.55
N GLY A 46 7.87 -4.66 1.93
CA GLY A 46 7.11 -5.82 2.41
C GLY A 46 6.27 -5.57 3.67
N GLN A 47 6.10 -4.30 4.08
CA GLN A 47 5.27 -3.92 5.24
C GLN A 47 3.76 -3.91 4.92
N THR A 48 3.42 -3.80 3.63
CA THR A 48 2.05 -3.81 3.11
C THR A 48 1.95 -4.77 1.93
N GLY A 49 0.97 -5.68 1.95
CA GLY A 49 0.81 -6.71 0.92
C GLY A 49 -0.65 -6.99 0.56
N LEU A 50 -0.88 -8.13 -0.10
CA LEU A 50 -2.18 -8.59 -0.58
C LEU A 50 -3.24 -8.77 0.53
N GLU A 51 -2.83 -8.79 1.79
CA GLU A 51 -3.74 -8.84 2.95
C GLU A 51 -4.69 -7.64 3.00
N MET A 52 -4.28 -6.49 2.45
CA MET A 52 -5.14 -5.31 2.29
C MET A 52 -6.36 -5.61 1.40
N LEU A 53 -6.23 -6.48 0.39
CA LEU A 53 -7.31 -6.80 -0.54
C LEU A 53 -8.35 -7.74 0.08
N LYS A 54 -7.99 -8.55 1.08
CA LYS A 54 -8.94 -9.42 1.79
C LYS A 54 -9.92 -8.63 2.66
N LYS A 55 -9.59 -7.38 3.00
CA LYS A 55 -10.42 -6.48 3.82
C LYS A 55 -11.42 -5.67 3.00
N VAL A 56 -11.36 -5.74 1.67
CA VAL A 56 -12.36 -5.09 0.81
C VAL A 56 -13.55 -6.05 0.72
N PRO A 57 -14.71 -5.73 1.34
CA PRO A 57 -15.91 -6.52 1.13
C PRO A 57 -16.28 -6.44 -0.36
N THR A 58 -16.61 -7.60 -0.94
CA THR A 58 -17.18 -7.70 -2.30
C THR A 58 -18.60 -7.16 -2.29
#